data_AF-A0A2W5URV1-F1
#
_entry.id   AF-A0A2W5URV1-F1
#
_cell.length_a   1.000
_cell.length_b   1.000
_cell.length_c   1.000
_cell.angle_alpha   90.00
_cell.angle_beta   90.00
_cell.angle_gamma   90.00
#
_symmetry.space_group_name_H-M   'P 1'
#
loop_
_entity.id
_entity.type
_entity.pdbx_description
1 polymer ?
#
loop_
_entity_poly.entity_id
_entity_poly.type
_entity_poly.pdbx_seq_one_letter_code
_entity_poly.pdbx_strand_id
1 'polypeptide(L)'
;MTALVPFLLLAFPSVELEGFPHVQQKPDFCGEADVEMALRRLGRQVTQDDVFNVSGLDPLKGRGVHADELARAMKALGLETGQVWYRIDPKKAASQLEAQWAALHRDLVAGHPSIVCMHYDASPNTTEHFRLVTGYDARTDEVVYEEPADGTQQRMKRGEFLSLMTFKPASDRWTVIRLRVEPSGDAPLLPELVSPTPAELVQHVMTLTRPEGFTMVWEPPFLVIGNEAPDKVKSRGRDVVRWTRDLLLKDFFARAPTHIEEVWVFKDATTYERYSRSLFATVPTTPYGFYLSSRNAMVMNIKPGYGTLTHELVHPFMHENWPDGPAWLNEGLGSLFEQPAERDGHFVGNVNWRLPAVQAAIREKSVPKISALINTTADQFYDDDSGVHYAMARYLCYWLQERGELVRFVQLAQQKKDAAAALEAVLGGKPDAFQKEWETFVLGLKRRRS
;
A
#
# COMPACT_ATOMS: atom_id res chain seq x y z
N MET A 1 15.50 29.63 64.37
CA MET A 1 15.89 28.21 64.26
C MET A 1 14.93 27.55 63.29
N THR A 2 15.33 27.49 62.03
CA THR A 2 14.55 26.92 60.93
C THR A 2 14.76 25.41 60.96
N ALA A 3 13.71 24.65 61.21
CA ALA A 3 13.75 23.19 61.17
C ALA A 3 13.95 22.75 59.71
N LEU A 4 15.12 22.20 59.41
CA LEU A 4 15.35 21.40 58.21
C LEU A 4 14.48 20.14 58.32
N VAL A 5 13.45 20.05 57.47
CA VAL A 5 12.78 18.78 57.17
C VAL A 5 13.74 17.98 56.29
N PRO A 6 14.19 16.79 56.69
CA PRO A 6 15.04 15.97 55.85
C PRO A 6 14.21 15.48 54.66
N PHE A 7 14.72 15.71 53.44
CA PHE A 7 14.27 15.01 52.24
C PHE A 7 14.50 13.51 52.48
N LEU A 8 13.47 12.77 52.87
CA LEU A 8 13.46 11.33 52.70
C LEU A 8 13.57 11.10 51.20
N LEU A 9 14.71 10.57 50.74
CA LEU A 9 14.82 9.91 49.46
C LEU A 9 13.71 8.86 49.43
N LEU A 10 12.68 9.07 48.60
CA LEU A 10 11.65 8.07 48.36
C LEU A 10 12.36 6.84 47.80
N ALA A 11 12.47 5.79 48.61
CA ALA A 11 12.99 4.51 48.14
C ALA A 11 11.95 3.88 47.21
N PHE A 12 12.28 3.75 45.93
CA PHE A 12 11.42 3.07 44.96
C PHE A 12 11.57 1.55 45.16
N PRO A 13 10.50 0.80 45.48
CA PRO A 13 10.57 -0.66 45.57
C PRO A 13 10.79 -1.30 44.19
N SER A 14 11.41 -2.48 44.15
CA SER A 14 11.49 -3.26 42.90
C SER A 14 10.09 -3.65 42.42
N VAL A 15 9.88 -3.58 41.11
CA VAL A 15 8.63 -3.97 40.44
C VAL A 15 8.99 -4.50 39.06
N GLU A 16 8.40 -5.61 38.64
CA GLU A 16 8.62 -6.17 37.31
C GLU A 16 7.31 -6.74 36.81
N LEU A 17 6.87 -6.26 35.65
CA LEU A 17 5.67 -6.73 34.98
C LEU A 17 6.08 -7.82 33.99
N GLU A 18 5.50 -9.01 34.13
CA GLU A 18 5.79 -10.16 33.28
C GLU A 18 4.74 -10.34 32.17
N GLY A 19 5.04 -11.23 31.22
CA GLY A 19 4.08 -11.72 30.22
C GLY A 19 3.99 -10.88 28.94
N PHE A 20 5.01 -10.05 28.65
CA PHE A 20 5.11 -9.36 27.36
C PHE A 20 5.71 -10.33 26.33
N PRO A 21 4.97 -10.70 25.28
CA PRO A 21 5.58 -11.41 24.16
C PRO A 21 6.53 -10.45 23.45
N HIS A 22 7.73 -10.91 23.12
CA HIS A 22 8.61 -10.10 22.28
C HIS A 22 8.02 -9.94 20.87
N VAL A 23 8.08 -8.72 20.33
CA VAL A 23 7.71 -8.37 18.97
C VAL A 23 8.86 -7.61 18.34
N GLN A 24 9.47 -8.20 17.32
CA GLN A 24 10.51 -7.55 16.54
C GLN A 24 9.88 -6.43 15.71
N GLN A 25 10.41 -5.21 15.84
CA GLN A 25 9.91 -4.09 15.05
C GLN A 25 10.13 -4.31 13.55
N LYS A 26 9.15 -3.87 12.77
CA LYS A 26 9.35 -3.57 11.35
C LYS A 26 10.23 -2.31 11.20
N PRO A 27 10.81 -2.06 10.02
CA PRO A 27 11.50 -0.80 9.74
C PRO A 27 10.72 0.41 10.26
N ASP A 28 11.38 1.18 11.14
CA ASP A 28 10.88 2.41 11.78
C ASP A 28 9.60 2.25 12.64
N PHE A 29 9.21 1.02 13.02
CA PHE A 29 7.98 0.72 13.76
C PHE A 29 8.22 0.41 15.25
N CYS A 30 9.17 1.10 15.89
CA CYS A 30 9.51 0.85 17.30
C CYS A 30 8.31 1.08 18.25
N GLY A 31 7.56 2.17 18.05
CA GLY A 31 6.38 2.49 18.86
C GLY A 31 5.21 1.54 18.61
N GLU A 32 5.00 1.16 17.36
CA GLU A 32 3.98 0.17 16.96
C GLU A 32 4.27 -1.20 17.60
N ALA A 33 5.53 -1.62 17.63
CA ALA A 33 5.95 -2.86 18.25
C ALA A 33 5.73 -2.83 19.77
N ASP A 34 6.08 -1.73 20.44
CA ASP A 34 5.83 -1.55 21.87
C ASP A 34 4.34 -1.65 22.22
N VAL A 35 3.47 -1.05 21.39
CA VAL A 35 2.01 -1.15 21.57
C VAL A 35 1.51 -2.57 21.33
N GLU A 36 2.02 -3.27 20.31
CA GLU A 36 1.70 -4.69 20.07
C GLU A 36 2.06 -5.54 21.30
N MET A 37 3.29 -5.43 21.80
CA MET A 37 3.75 -6.20 22.97
C MET A 37 2.83 -5.96 24.18
N ALA A 38 2.50 -4.69 24.44
CA ALA A 38 1.68 -4.34 25.59
C ALA A 38 0.21 -4.79 25.45
N LEU A 39 -0.38 -4.72 24.25
CA LEU A 39 -1.74 -5.19 24.00
C LEU A 39 -1.84 -6.72 23.99
N ARG A 40 -0.84 -7.42 23.48
CA ARG A 40 -0.80 -8.89 23.51
C ARG A 40 -0.67 -9.44 24.93
N ARG A 41 0.05 -8.75 25.83
CA ARG A 41 0.04 -9.06 27.28
C ARG A 41 -1.37 -9.03 27.87
N LEU A 42 -2.24 -8.15 27.36
CA LEU A 42 -3.64 -8.02 27.78
C LEU A 42 -4.57 -9.02 27.05
N GLY A 43 -4.02 -9.97 26.28
CA GLY A 43 -4.78 -10.94 25.51
C GLY A 43 -5.44 -10.36 24.26
N ARG A 44 -5.06 -9.14 23.84
CA ARG A 44 -5.63 -8.49 22.64
C ARG A 44 -4.78 -8.87 21.42
N GLN A 45 -5.45 -9.33 20.36
CA GLN A 45 -4.82 -9.62 19.07
C GLN A 45 -4.75 -8.33 18.26
N VAL A 46 -3.64 -7.63 18.39
CA VAL A 46 -3.30 -6.42 17.63
C VAL A 46 -1.91 -6.64 17.08
N THR A 47 -1.64 -6.15 15.90
CA THR A 47 -0.33 -6.18 15.24
C THR A 47 0.24 -4.78 15.10
N GLN A 48 1.55 -4.66 14.84
CA GLN A 48 2.16 -3.40 14.44
C GLN A 48 1.41 -2.68 13.29
N ASP A 49 0.88 -3.46 12.34
CA ASP A 49 0.14 -2.91 11.20
C ASP A 49 -1.18 -2.29 11.64
N ASP A 50 -1.89 -2.93 12.58
CA ASP A 50 -3.11 -2.38 13.15
C ASP A 50 -2.84 -1.05 13.87
N VAL A 51 -1.72 -0.96 14.62
CA VAL A 51 -1.31 0.28 15.29
C VAL A 51 -1.03 1.39 14.28
N PHE A 52 -0.31 1.09 13.20
CA PHE A 52 -0.07 2.06 12.14
C PHE A 52 -1.37 2.48 11.45
N ASN A 53 -2.22 1.51 11.09
CA ASN A 53 -3.45 1.71 10.33
C ASN A 53 -4.45 2.62 11.07
N VAL A 54 -4.50 2.56 12.41
CA VAL A 54 -5.37 3.42 13.24
C VAL A 54 -4.73 4.75 13.66
N SER A 55 -3.45 4.99 13.35
CA SER A 55 -2.74 6.21 13.73
C SER A 55 -3.18 7.48 12.97
N GLY A 56 -3.74 7.29 11.77
CA GLY A 56 -4.06 8.35 10.82
C GLY A 56 -2.84 8.98 10.14
N LEU A 57 -1.66 8.36 10.24
CA LEU A 57 -0.48 8.78 9.51
C LEU A 57 -0.62 8.48 8.02
N ASP A 58 -0.31 9.48 7.19
CA ASP A 58 -0.21 9.28 5.74
C ASP A 58 0.97 8.33 5.43
N PRO A 59 0.71 7.13 4.87
CA PRO A 59 1.75 6.14 4.57
C PRO A 59 2.77 6.63 3.53
N LEU A 60 2.43 7.63 2.72
CA LEU A 60 3.36 8.21 1.75
C LEU A 60 4.50 9.02 2.38
N LYS A 61 4.44 9.28 3.70
CA LYS A 61 5.57 9.87 4.43
C LYS A 61 6.74 8.91 4.59
N GLY A 62 6.55 7.60 4.43
CA GLY A 62 7.63 6.61 4.48
C GLY A 62 8.34 6.54 5.83
N ARG A 63 7.58 6.66 6.93
CA ARG A 63 8.07 6.58 8.32
C ARG A 63 7.02 5.95 9.23
N GLY A 64 7.44 5.37 10.36
CA GLY A 64 6.53 4.95 11.43
C GLY A 64 5.94 6.13 12.21
N VAL A 65 5.11 5.83 13.20
CA VAL A 65 4.41 6.84 14.00
C VAL A 65 5.33 7.57 14.97
N HIS A 66 5.16 8.89 15.07
CA HIS A 66 5.79 9.68 16.13
C HIS A 66 4.87 9.77 17.36
N ALA A 67 5.36 10.33 18.46
CA ALA A 67 4.67 10.32 19.76
C ALA A 67 3.19 10.78 19.71
N ASP A 68 2.86 11.82 18.95
CA ASP A 68 1.48 12.30 18.82
C ASP A 68 0.58 11.33 18.02
N GLU A 69 1.13 10.69 17.00
CA GLU A 69 0.44 9.68 16.19
C GLU A 69 0.27 8.38 16.98
N LEU A 70 1.31 7.97 17.71
CA LEU A 70 1.27 6.82 18.62
C LEU A 70 0.24 7.00 19.72
N ALA A 71 0.20 8.17 20.36
CA ALA A 71 -0.80 8.46 21.40
C ALA A 71 -2.24 8.40 20.87
N ARG A 72 -2.47 8.85 19.63
CA ARG A 72 -3.78 8.71 18.97
C ARG A 72 -4.10 7.25 18.66
N ALA A 73 -3.14 6.48 18.15
CA ALA A 73 -3.31 5.07 17.88
C ALA A 73 -3.63 4.28 19.16
N MET A 74 -2.87 4.49 20.23
CA MET A 74 -3.11 3.89 21.55
C MET A 74 -4.53 4.19 22.06
N LYS A 75 -4.99 5.44 21.94
CA LYS A 75 -6.36 5.80 22.30
C LYS A 75 -7.41 5.10 21.44
N ALA A 76 -7.17 5.02 20.13
CA ALA A 76 -8.02 4.28 19.20
C ALA A 76 -8.05 2.77 19.48
N LEU A 77 -7.06 2.26 20.22
CA LEU A 77 -6.93 0.86 20.66
C LEU A 77 -7.40 0.62 22.12
N GLY A 78 -8.06 1.61 22.73
CA GLY A 78 -8.59 1.50 24.09
C GLY A 78 -7.51 1.53 25.18
N LEU A 79 -6.51 2.40 25.01
CA LEU A 79 -5.49 2.71 25.99
C LEU A 79 -5.51 4.20 26.37
N GLU A 80 -5.32 4.49 27.66
CA GLU A 80 -5.08 5.84 28.18
C GLU A 80 -3.59 6.10 28.33
N THR A 81 -3.12 7.15 27.64
CA THR A 81 -1.71 7.55 27.64
C THR A 81 -1.37 8.60 28.70
N GLY A 82 -2.40 9.27 29.24
CA GLY A 82 -2.24 10.44 30.09
C GLY A 82 -1.60 11.62 29.34
N GLN A 83 -0.87 12.47 30.07
CA GLN A 83 -0.05 13.50 29.44
C GLN A 83 1.15 12.83 28.76
N VAL A 84 1.42 13.19 27.49
CA VAL A 84 2.51 12.58 26.69
C VAL A 84 3.80 13.40 26.78
N TRP A 85 3.69 14.72 26.66
CA TRP A 85 4.81 15.64 26.59
C TRP A 85 5.02 16.37 27.92
N TYR A 86 6.22 16.26 28.48
CA TYR A 86 6.60 16.88 29.76
C TYR A 86 7.76 17.85 29.55
N ARG A 87 7.53 19.13 29.86
CA ARG A 87 8.58 20.14 29.81
C ARG A 87 9.44 20.05 31.06
N ILE A 88 10.76 20.07 30.86
CA ILE A 88 11.75 20.12 31.92
C ILE A 88 12.46 21.48 31.88
N ASP A 89 12.45 22.18 33.02
CA ASP A 89 13.24 23.39 33.26
C ASP A 89 14.69 22.97 33.53
N PRO A 90 15.67 23.37 32.70
CA PRO A 90 17.08 23.00 32.89
C PRO A 90 17.63 23.38 34.26
N LYS A 91 17.11 24.46 34.88
CA LYS A 91 17.54 24.90 36.22
C LYS A 91 17.02 24.00 37.34
N LYS A 92 15.99 23.20 37.07
CA LYS A 92 15.34 22.27 38.02
C LYS A 92 15.37 20.83 37.52
N ALA A 93 16.20 20.52 36.52
CA ALA A 93 16.16 19.29 35.77
C ALA A 93 16.21 18.05 36.67
N ALA A 94 17.15 17.98 37.62
CA ALA A 94 17.26 16.85 38.54
C ALA A 94 15.93 16.57 39.27
N SER A 95 15.34 17.59 39.90
CA SER A 95 14.07 17.43 40.64
C SER A 95 12.88 17.07 39.75
N GLN A 96 12.82 17.60 38.52
CA GLN A 96 11.70 17.38 37.62
C GLN A 96 11.80 16.03 36.90
N LEU A 97 13.01 15.59 36.56
CA LEU A 97 13.26 14.25 36.03
C LEU A 97 12.96 13.18 37.09
N GLU A 98 13.38 13.39 38.34
CA GLU A 98 13.00 12.52 39.45
C GLU A 98 11.49 12.49 39.67
N ALA A 99 10.78 13.61 39.48
CA ALA A 99 9.32 13.62 39.53
C ALA A 99 8.69 12.81 38.38
N GLN A 100 9.26 12.84 37.17
CA GLN A 100 8.80 11.99 36.06
C GLN A 100 9.09 10.52 36.31
N TRP A 101 10.26 10.18 36.83
CA TRP A 101 10.59 8.83 37.26
C TRP A 101 9.63 8.32 38.34
N ALA A 102 9.36 9.13 39.37
CA ALA A 102 8.41 8.77 40.42
C ALA A 102 6.99 8.56 39.88
N ALA A 103 6.59 9.28 38.84
CA ALA A 103 5.30 9.07 38.18
C ALA A 103 5.27 7.75 37.40
N LEU A 104 6.29 7.48 36.58
CA LEU A 104 6.44 6.22 35.84
C LEU A 104 6.49 5.02 36.79
N HIS A 105 7.28 5.10 37.86
CA HIS A 105 7.38 4.02 38.85
C HIS A 105 6.04 3.74 39.54
N ARG A 106 5.25 4.77 39.88
CA ARG A 106 3.88 4.58 40.39
C ARG A 106 2.99 3.86 39.39
N ASP A 107 3.09 4.20 38.09
CA ASP A 107 2.34 3.52 37.04
C ASP A 107 2.74 2.02 36.97
N LEU A 108 4.05 1.71 37.05
CA LEU A 108 4.54 0.32 37.10
C LEU A 108 3.99 -0.46 38.31
N VAL A 109 4.03 0.13 39.51
CA VAL A 109 3.47 -0.48 40.73
C VAL A 109 1.96 -0.72 40.60
N ALA A 110 1.26 0.13 39.86
CA ALA A 110 -0.15 -0.05 39.54
C ALA A 110 -0.41 -1.10 38.43
N GLY A 111 0.63 -1.70 37.86
CA GLY A 111 0.52 -2.72 36.80
C GLY A 111 0.52 -2.17 35.38
N HIS A 112 0.76 -0.87 35.21
CA HIS A 112 0.74 -0.16 33.93
C HIS A 112 2.17 0.11 33.45
N PRO A 113 2.63 -0.54 32.37
CA PRO A 113 3.91 -0.22 31.76
C PRO A 113 3.85 1.16 31.10
N SER A 114 5.01 1.68 30.68
CA SER A 114 5.11 2.96 29.97
C SER A 114 5.93 2.81 28.71
N ILE A 115 5.43 3.32 27.60
CA ILE A 115 6.22 3.49 26.38
C ILE A 115 6.94 4.83 26.48
N VAL A 116 8.27 4.83 26.31
CA VAL A 116 9.09 6.03 26.47
C VAL A 116 9.88 6.28 25.19
N CYS A 117 9.73 7.49 24.62
CA CYS A 117 10.61 7.91 23.54
C CYS A 117 11.93 8.38 24.15
N MET A 118 13.04 7.90 23.62
CA MET A 118 14.37 8.27 24.09
C MET A 118 15.38 8.23 22.95
N HIS A 119 16.57 8.75 23.21
CA HIS A 119 17.74 8.51 22.38
C HIS A 119 18.09 7.01 22.35
N TYR A 120 18.38 6.45 21.18
CA TYR A 120 18.70 5.02 21.05
C TYR A 120 19.92 4.64 21.91
N ASP A 121 20.96 5.49 21.89
CA ASP A 121 22.16 5.37 22.75
C ASP A 121 22.71 6.76 23.15
N ALA A 122 23.87 6.81 23.80
CA ALA A 122 24.50 8.07 24.21
C ALA A 122 25.26 8.79 23.09
N SER A 123 25.24 8.27 21.85
CA SER A 123 25.98 8.84 20.73
C SER A 123 25.36 10.17 20.27
N PRO A 124 26.16 11.17 19.87
CA PRO A 124 25.67 12.54 19.62
C PRO A 124 24.69 12.68 18.44
N ASN A 125 24.65 11.72 17.51
CA ASN A 125 23.78 11.71 16.33
C ASN A 125 22.83 10.51 16.33
N THR A 126 22.48 10.01 17.51
CA THR A 126 21.59 8.85 17.64
C THR A 126 20.15 9.21 17.24
N THR A 127 19.40 8.21 16.80
CA THR A 127 17.99 8.38 16.44
C THR A 127 17.10 8.34 17.68
N GLU A 128 15.89 8.88 17.54
CA GLU A 128 14.82 8.63 18.50
C GLU A 128 14.38 7.16 18.41
N HIS A 129 13.99 6.59 19.54
CA HIS A 129 13.57 5.20 19.66
C HIS A 129 12.58 5.04 20.80
N PHE A 130 11.53 4.26 20.59
CA PHE A 130 10.57 3.90 21.64
C PHE A 130 11.00 2.61 22.33
N ARG A 131 10.83 2.58 23.65
CA ARG A 131 11.01 1.36 24.46
C ARG A 131 9.85 1.20 25.44
N LEU A 132 9.38 -0.03 25.58
CA LEU A 132 8.36 -0.41 26.56
C LEU A 132 9.00 -0.70 27.93
N VAL A 133 8.86 0.22 28.87
CA VAL A 133 9.35 0.05 30.25
C VAL A 133 8.39 -0.83 31.05
N THR A 134 8.90 -1.95 31.56
CA THR A 134 8.14 -3.02 32.23
C THR A 134 8.53 -3.21 33.69
N GLY A 135 9.63 -2.62 34.16
CA GLY A 135 10.03 -2.77 35.56
C GLY A 135 11.18 -1.89 36.03
N TYR A 136 11.55 -2.09 37.29
CA TYR A 136 12.64 -1.47 38.00
C TYR A 136 13.17 -2.42 39.08
N ASP A 137 14.50 -2.63 39.16
CA ASP A 137 15.15 -3.31 40.27
C ASP A 137 15.88 -2.30 41.18
N ALA A 138 15.35 -2.11 42.38
CA ALA A 138 15.90 -1.22 43.39
C ALA A 138 17.26 -1.68 43.94
N ARG A 139 17.62 -2.97 43.82
CA ARG A 139 18.90 -3.48 44.32
C ARG A 139 20.07 -3.06 43.44
N THR A 140 19.84 -2.98 42.13
CA THR A 140 20.87 -2.65 41.13
C THR A 140 20.69 -1.26 40.52
N ASP A 141 19.61 -0.55 40.88
CA ASP A 141 19.16 0.73 40.31
C ASP A 141 19.02 0.66 38.79
N GLU A 142 18.32 -0.38 38.32
CA GLU A 142 18.15 -0.68 36.90
C GLU A 142 16.70 -0.63 36.46
N VAL A 143 16.45 -0.01 35.32
CA VAL A 143 15.16 -0.01 34.63
C VAL A 143 15.10 -1.25 33.74
N VAL A 144 14.00 -1.98 33.81
CA VAL A 144 13.71 -3.16 32.98
C VAL A 144 12.78 -2.73 31.84
N TYR A 145 13.12 -3.08 30.60
CA TYR A 145 12.34 -2.71 29.42
C TYR A 145 12.41 -3.80 28.35
N GLU A 146 11.41 -3.84 27.47
CA GLU A 146 11.45 -4.64 26.24
C GLU A 146 12.07 -3.81 25.12
N GLU A 147 13.06 -4.38 24.43
CA GLU A 147 13.73 -3.75 23.29
C GLU A 147 13.10 -4.24 21.97
N PRO A 148 12.27 -3.43 21.28
CA PRO A 148 11.65 -3.85 20.03
C PRO A 148 12.66 -4.10 18.91
N ALA A 149 13.90 -3.63 19.01
CA ALA A 149 14.93 -3.80 18.00
C ALA A 149 15.66 -5.15 18.01
N ASP A 150 15.77 -5.86 19.13
CA ASP A 150 16.73 -6.99 19.24
C ASP A 150 16.29 -8.23 20.03
N GLY A 151 15.00 -8.38 20.33
CA GLY A 151 14.51 -9.69 20.79
C GLY A 151 14.46 -9.92 22.29
N THR A 152 14.98 -8.99 23.10
CA THR A 152 15.28 -9.29 24.50
C THR A 152 14.73 -8.25 25.46
N GLN A 153 14.28 -8.73 26.62
CA GLN A 153 14.14 -7.87 27.78
C GLN A 153 15.54 -7.42 28.21
N GLN A 154 15.72 -6.12 28.37
CA GLN A 154 16.98 -5.50 28.70
C GLN A 154 16.88 -4.70 29.99
N ARG A 155 18.06 -4.31 30.47
CA ARG A 155 18.24 -3.53 31.69
C ARG A 155 19.24 -2.42 31.44
N MET A 156 18.95 -1.22 31.96
CA MET A 156 19.90 -0.10 31.95
C MET A 156 19.87 0.62 33.28
N LYS A 157 20.96 1.32 33.63
CA LYS A 157 21.01 2.09 34.87
C LYS A 157 19.96 3.20 34.83
N ARG A 158 19.27 3.46 35.94
CA ARG A 158 18.24 4.50 36.02
C ARG A 158 18.78 5.89 35.64
N GLY A 159 20.00 6.21 36.05
CA GLY A 159 20.65 7.46 35.66
C GLY A 159 20.90 7.57 34.14
N GLU A 160 21.23 6.45 33.49
CA GLU A 160 21.39 6.37 32.04
C GLU A 160 20.03 6.52 31.33
N PHE A 161 19.01 5.78 31.77
CA PHE A 161 17.63 5.91 31.30
C PHE A 161 17.12 7.35 31.36
N LEU A 162 17.29 8.02 32.50
CA LEU A 162 16.92 9.42 32.69
C LEU A 162 17.66 10.36 31.74
N SER A 163 18.92 10.06 31.44
CA SER A 163 19.70 10.82 30.46
C SER A 163 19.17 10.63 29.04
N LEU A 164 18.92 9.39 28.62
CA LEU A 164 18.48 9.05 27.27
C LEU A 164 17.06 9.54 26.97
N MET A 165 16.14 9.50 27.94
CA MET A 165 14.76 9.98 27.75
C MET A 165 14.62 11.51 27.76
N THR A 166 15.69 12.24 28.04
CA THR A 166 15.67 13.72 28.14
C THR A 166 16.19 14.35 26.85
N PHE A 167 15.28 14.79 26.00
CA PHE A 167 15.60 15.55 24.80
C PHE A 167 15.93 17.00 25.15
N LYS A 168 16.99 17.55 24.55
CA LYS A 168 17.48 18.91 24.82
C LYS A 168 17.54 19.75 23.54
N PRO A 169 16.41 20.00 22.86
CA PRO A 169 16.39 20.70 21.57
C PRO A 169 16.88 22.16 21.64
N ALA A 170 16.93 22.76 22.83
CA ALA A 170 17.59 24.03 23.09
C ALA A 170 18.13 24.09 24.53
N SER A 171 19.01 25.04 24.81
CA SER A 171 19.63 25.21 26.13
C SER A 171 18.63 25.54 27.25
N ASP A 172 17.45 26.08 26.92
CA ASP A 172 16.38 26.47 27.82
C ASP A 172 15.09 25.64 27.69
N ARG A 173 15.11 24.62 26.82
CA ARG A 173 13.95 23.79 26.48
C ARG A 173 14.34 22.32 26.47
N TRP A 174 14.01 21.62 27.54
CA TRP A 174 14.17 20.17 27.64
C TRP A 174 12.80 19.50 27.69
N THR A 175 12.71 18.29 27.15
CA THR A 175 11.45 17.53 27.05
C THR A 175 11.65 16.06 27.36
N VAL A 176 10.66 15.48 28.01
CA VAL A 176 10.49 14.05 28.21
C VAL A 176 9.19 13.64 27.53
N ILE A 177 9.20 12.48 26.88
CA ILE A 177 8.04 11.90 26.20
C ILE A 177 7.78 10.52 26.78
N ARG A 178 6.65 10.35 27.47
CA ARG A 178 6.22 9.05 28.00
C ARG A 178 4.73 8.87 27.79
N LEU A 179 4.33 7.66 27.42
CA LEU A 179 2.95 7.27 27.19
C LEU A 179 2.64 6.14 28.16
N ARG A 180 1.72 6.38 29.10
CA ARG A 180 1.23 5.32 29.97
C ARG A 180 0.48 4.27 29.14
N VAL A 181 0.59 3.01 29.52
CA VAL A 181 -0.22 1.93 28.92
C VAL A 181 -1.23 1.44 29.93
N GLU A 182 -2.31 2.20 30.07
CA GLU A 182 -3.44 1.87 30.94
C GLU A 182 -4.63 1.46 30.08
N PRO A 183 -5.19 0.25 30.22
CA PRO A 183 -6.38 -0.13 29.48
C PRO A 183 -7.58 0.75 29.85
N SER A 184 -8.23 1.38 28.87
CA SER A 184 -9.56 2.00 29.06
C SER A 184 -10.64 1.13 28.46
N GLY A 185 -11.40 0.45 29.32
CA GLY A 185 -12.54 -0.37 28.92
C GLY A 185 -12.16 -1.56 28.04
N ASP A 186 -13.16 -2.04 27.29
CA ASP A 186 -13.00 -3.16 26.36
C ASP A 186 -12.16 -2.77 25.14
N ALA A 187 -11.53 -3.76 24.53
CA ALA A 187 -10.80 -3.54 23.28
C ALA A 187 -11.79 -3.09 22.18
N PRO A 188 -11.50 -2.01 21.44
CA PRO A 188 -12.32 -1.63 20.32
C PRO A 188 -12.21 -2.67 19.20
N LEU A 189 -13.29 -2.84 18.45
CA LEU A 189 -13.27 -3.64 17.23
C LEU A 189 -12.42 -2.93 16.18
N LEU A 190 -11.36 -3.60 15.73
CA LEU A 190 -10.53 -3.10 14.64
C LEU A 190 -11.28 -3.24 13.30
N PRO A 191 -11.15 -2.26 12.40
CA PRO A 191 -11.68 -2.40 11.05
C PRO A 191 -10.95 -3.53 10.32
N GLU A 192 -11.70 -4.44 9.69
CA GLU A 192 -11.12 -5.40 8.76
C GLU A 192 -10.69 -4.65 7.50
N LEU A 193 -9.39 -4.59 7.25
CA LEU A 193 -8.82 -3.91 6.08
C LEU A 193 -8.47 -4.95 5.02
N VAL A 194 -8.74 -4.59 3.76
CA VAL A 194 -8.34 -5.39 2.60
C VAL A 194 -6.97 -4.90 2.14
N SER A 195 -6.00 -5.82 2.02
CA SER A 195 -4.68 -5.50 1.47
C SER A 195 -4.78 -4.95 0.04
N PRO A 196 -3.89 -4.02 -0.35
CA PRO A 196 -2.84 -3.44 0.46
C PRO A 196 -3.35 -2.37 1.45
N THR A 197 -2.95 -2.50 2.70
CA THR A 197 -3.24 -1.61 3.83
C THR A 197 -2.28 -0.42 3.88
N PRO A 198 -2.60 0.68 4.60
CA PRO A 198 -1.65 1.76 4.86
C PRO A 198 -0.32 1.28 5.44
N ALA A 199 -0.34 0.31 6.36
CA ALA A 199 0.85 -0.26 6.96
C ALA A 199 1.73 -1.01 5.94
N GLU A 200 1.13 -1.81 5.05
CA GLU A 200 1.86 -2.45 3.96
C GLU A 200 2.45 -1.40 3.00
N LEU A 201 1.70 -0.34 2.71
CA LEU A 201 2.16 0.73 1.84
C LEU A 201 3.34 1.50 2.42
N VAL A 202 3.32 1.89 3.70
CA VAL A 202 4.45 2.65 4.27
C VAL A 202 5.73 1.81 4.28
N GLN A 203 5.62 0.51 4.58
CA GLN A 203 6.75 -0.41 4.54
C GLN A 203 7.31 -0.55 3.11
N HIS A 204 6.42 -0.59 2.11
CA HIS A 204 6.84 -0.54 0.71
C HIS A 204 7.53 0.79 0.35
N VAL A 205 6.94 1.93 0.73
CA VAL A 205 7.48 3.28 0.45
C VAL A 205 8.87 3.48 1.06
N MET A 206 9.13 2.95 2.25
CA MET A 206 10.46 3.02 2.89
C MET A 206 11.57 2.33 2.06
N THR A 207 11.21 1.30 1.29
CA THR A 207 12.16 0.55 0.46
C THR A 207 12.22 1.06 -0.99
N LEU A 208 11.27 1.90 -1.38
CA LEU A 208 11.12 2.38 -2.76
C LEU A 208 12.26 3.34 -3.13
N THR A 209 13.08 2.94 -4.10
CA THR A 209 14.08 3.83 -4.69
C THR A 209 13.41 4.78 -5.69
N ARG A 210 13.42 6.08 -5.38
CA ARG A 210 12.79 7.09 -6.23
C ARG A 210 13.68 8.33 -6.41
N PRO A 211 13.80 8.88 -7.63
CA PRO A 211 14.54 10.12 -7.84
C PRO A 211 13.91 11.32 -7.14
N GLU A 212 14.73 12.31 -6.80
CA GLU A 212 14.26 13.60 -6.27
C GLU A 212 13.28 14.28 -7.26
N GLY A 213 12.28 14.96 -6.71
CA GLY A 213 11.28 15.71 -7.49
C GLY A 213 10.12 14.88 -8.04
N PHE A 214 10.12 13.55 -7.85
CA PHE A 214 8.95 12.74 -8.16
C PHE A 214 7.84 12.93 -7.11
N THR A 215 6.60 12.83 -7.54
CA THR A 215 5.40 12.85 -6.67
C THR A 215 4.85 11.43 -6.54
N MET A 216 4.37 11.09 -5.34
CA MET A 216 3.65 9.85 -5.05
C MET A 216 2.18 10.18 -4.76
N VAL A 217 1.28 9.31 -5.21
CA VAL A 217 -0.15 9.37 -4.95
C VAL A 217 -0.63 7.94 -4.76
N TRP A 218 -1.36 7.68 -3.68
CA TRP A 218 -1.93 6.36 -3.43
C TRP A 218 -3.40 6.32 -3.81
N GLU A 219 -3.74 5.45 -4.75
CA GLU A 219 -5.10 5.12 -5.14
C GLU A 219 -5.26 3.60 -5.04
N PRO A 220 -5.52 3.06 -3.83
CA PRO A 220 -5.37 1.63 -3.55
C PRO A 220 -6.08 0.74 -4.58
N PRO A 221 -5.45 -0.34 -5.08
CA PRO A 221 -4.13 -0.84 -4.68
C PRO A 221 -2.93 -0.17 -5.38
N PHE A 222 -3.15 0.88 -6.17
CA PHE A 222 -2.13 1.48 -7.03
C PHE A 222 -1.32 2.58 -6.33
N LEU A 223 0.00 2.46 -6.35
CA LEU A 223 0.93 3.52 -5.97
C LEU A 223 1.42 4.26 -7.22
N VAL A 224 0.84 5.42 -7.50
CA VAL A 224 1.19 6.24 -8.67
C VAL A 224 2.40 7.10 -8.36
N ILE A 225 3.44 6.98 -9.19
CA ILE A 225 4.73 7.65 -9.03
C ILE A 225 5.05 8.40 -10.32
N GLY A 226 5.24 9.71 -10.28
CA GLY A 226 5.42 10.50 -11.50
C GLY A 226 6.33 11.71 -11.39
N ASN A 227 6.85 12.15 -12.53
CA ASN A 227 7.75 13.31 -12.66
C ASN A 227 7.14 14.51 -13.41
N GLU A 228 5.83 14.50 -13.63
CA GLU A 228 5.07 15.71 -13.93
C GLU A 228 4.97 16.60 -12.67
N ALA A 229 4.43 17.83 -12.81
CA ALA A 229 4.13 18.66 -11.65
C ALA A 229 3.21 17.92 -10.65
N PRO A 230 3.32 18.14 -9.33
CA PRO A 230 2.58 17.38 -8.33
C PRO A 230 1.06 17.31 -8.55
N ASP A 231 0.43 18.44 -8.91
CA ASP A 231 -1.01 18.48 -9.20
C ASP A 231 -1.40 17.68 -10.44
N LYS A 232 -0.49 17.57 -11.42
CA LYS A 232 -0.69 16.70 -12.58
C LYS A 232 -0.60 15.23 -12.19
N VAL A 233 0.40 14.82 -11.40
CA VAL A 233 0.47 13.43 -10.91
C VAL A 233 -0.76 13.06 -10.08
N LYS A 234 -1.24 13.96 -9.21
CA LYS A 234 -2.51 13.80 -8.48
C LYS A 234 -3.70 13.65 -9.42
N SER A 235 -3.78 14.44 -10.49
CA SER A 235 -4.82 14.27 -11.51
C SER A 235 -4.70 12.95 -12.26
N ARG A 236 -3.49 12.44 -12.55
CA ARG A 236 -3.33 11.09 -13.14
C ARG A 236 -3.84 10.00 -12.21
N GLY A 237 -3.52 10.09 -10.92
CA GLY A 237 -4.04 9.17 -9.91
C GLY A 237 -5.57 9.17 -9.89
N ARG A 238 -6.19 10.34 -9.72
CA ARG A 238 -7.65 10.45 -9.60
C ARG A 238 -8.40 10.19 -10.92
N ASP A 239 -8.03 10.91 -11.97
CA ASP A 239 -8.83 11.03 -13.20
C ASP A 239 -8.52 9.91 -14.21
N VAL A 240 -7.47 9.11 -13.98
CA VAL A 240 -7.14 7.95 -14.82
C VAL A 240 -7.13 6.68 -13.99
N VAL A 241 -6.28 6.58 -12.98
CA VAL A 241 -6.05 5.30 -12.25
C VAL A 241 -7.27 4.92 -11.41
N ARG A 242 -7.72 5.80 -10.49
CA ARG A 242 -8.93 5.58 -9.68
C ARG A 242 -10.16 5.40 -10.57
N TRP A 243 -10.36 6.28 -11.55
CA TRP A 243 -11.51 6.19 -12.46
C TRP A 243 -11.56 4.82 -13.18
N THR A 244 -10.43 4.35 -13.71
CA THR A 244 -10.33 3.03 -14.36
C THR A 244 -10.58 1.89 -13.38
N ARG A 245 -9.93 1.92 -12.21
CA ARG A 245 -10.12 0.94 -11.12
C ARG A 245 -11.59 0.79 -10.75
N ASP A 246 -12.27 1.91 -10.51
CA ASP A 246 -13.65 1.93 -10.03
C ASP A 246 -14.61 1.36 -11.08
N LEU A 247 -14.41 1.70 -12.35
CA LEU A 247 -15.21 1.17 -13.45
C LEU A 247 -14.92 -0.32 -13.72
N LEU A 248 -13.67 -0.77 -13.62
CA LEU A 248 -13.31 -2.19 -13.74
C LEU A 248 -13.95 -3.04 -12.65
N LEU A 249 -13.96 -2.57 -11.40
CA LEU A 249 -14.63 -3.22 -10.28
C LEU A 249 -16.16 -3.23 -10.45
N LYS A 250 -16.72 -2.13 -10.93
CA LYS A 250 -18.16 -2.03 -11.14
C LYS A 250 -18.65 -3.03 -12.19
N ASP A 251 -17.94 -3.13 -13.31
CA ASP A 251 -18.43 -3.84 -14.48
C ASP A 251 -17.93 -5.27 -14.57
N PHE A 252 -16.64 -5.54 -14.30
CA PHE A 252 -16.02 -6.79 -14.72
C PHE A 252 -15.52 -7.67 -13.57
N PHE A 253 -15.04 -7.09 -12.47
CA PHE A 253 -14.25 -7.80 -11.48
C PHE A 253 -14.81 -7.68 -10.07
N ALA A 254 -14.89 -8.80 -9.35
CA ALA A 254 -15.39 -8.81 -7.98
C ALA A 254 -14.37 -8.31 -6.96
N ARG A 255 -13.07 -8.44 -7.27
CA ARG A 255 -11.97 -8.12 -6.37
C ARG A 255 -10.92 -7.26 -7.06
N ALA A 256 -10.36 -6.30 -6.32
CA ALA A 256 -9.16 -5.60 -6.70
C ALA A 256 -7.91 -6.44 -6.34
N PRO A 257 -6.77 -6.21 -7.01
CA PRO A 257 -5.49 -6.83 -6.62
C PRO A 257 -5.19 -6.66 -5.12
N THR A 258 -4.75 -7.74 -4.47
CA THR A 258 -4.44 -7.73 -3.03
C THR A 258 -2.99 -7.37 -2.71
N HIS A 259 -2.24 -6.87 -3.68
CA HIS A 259 -0.86 -6.42 -3.54
C HIS A 259 -0.70 -5.02 -4.12
N ILE A 260 0.36 -4.33 -3.71
CA ILE A 260 0.67 -2.99 -4.24
C ILE A 260 1.07 -3.11 -5.70
N GLU A 261 0.42 -2.31 -6.54
CA GLU A 261 0.72 -2.17 -7.97
C GLU A 261 1.39 -0.80 -8.19
N GLU A 262 2.67 -0.79 -8.54
CA GLU A 262 3.40 0.44 -8.83
C GLU A 262 3.00 0.99 -10.21
N VAL A 263 2.63 2.27 -10.28
CA VAL A 263 2.26 2.94 -11.54
C VAL A 263 3.20 4.10 -11.80
N TRP A 264 4.27 3.85 -12.53
CA TRP A 264 5.27 4.84 -12.89
C TRP A 264 4.86 5.61 -14.15
N VAL A 265 4.51 6.89 -13.99
CA VAL A 265 4.11 7.78 -15.08
C VAL A 265 5.19 8.82 -15.38
N PHE A 266 5.88 8.62 -16.51
CA PHE A 266 6.91 9.52 -17.01
C PHE A 266 6.32 10.52 -17.99
N LYS A 267 6.63 11.80 -17.79
CA LYS A 267 6.07 12.93 -18.56
C LYS A 267 6.40 12.92 -20.05
N ASP A 268 7.46 12.20 -20.47
CA ASP A 268 7.93 12.14 -21.86
C ASP A 268 8.83 10.91 -22.11
N ALA A 269 9.10 10.65 -23.40
CA ALA A 269 9.97 9.55 -23.84
C ALA A 269 11.38 9.64 -23.25
N THR A 270 11.94 10.84 -23.12
CA THR A 270 13.31 11.04 -22.60
C THR A 270 13.44 10.57 -21.16
N THR A 271 12.48 10.92 -20.30
CA THR A 271 12.49 10.50 -18.91
C THR A 271 12.07 9.04 -18.76
N TYR A 272 11.10 8.57 -19.54
CA TYR A 272 10.72 7.17 -19.61
C TYR A 272 11.92 6.26 -19.93
N GLU A 273 12.64 6.51 -21.02
CA GLU A 273 13.78 5.68 -21.42
C GLU A 273 14.92 5.72 -20.41
N ARG A 274 15.22 6.90 -19.87
CA ARG A 274 16.27 7.08 -18.86
C ARG A 274 15.98 6.24 -17.61
N TYR A 275 14.78 6.39 -17.04
CA TYR A 275 14.43 5.75 -15.78
C TYR A 275 14.05 4.28 -15.94
N SER A 276 13.57 3.86 -17.12
CA SER A 276 13.46 2.43 -17.49
C SER A 276 14.79 1.71 -17.27
N ARG A 277 15.89 2.32 -17.72
CA ARG A 277 17.23 1.77 -17.56
C ARG A 277 17.74 1.89 -16.13
N SER A 278 17.64 3.06 -15.51
CA SER A 278 18.29 3.29 -14.21
C SER A 278 17.55 2.70 -13.01
N LEU A 279 16.21 2.63 -13.04
CA LEU A 279 15.40 2.13 -11.92
C LEU A 279 15.04 0.64 -12.08
N PHE A 280 14.87 0.18 -13.32
CA PHE A 280 14.35 -1.16 -13.63
C PHE A 280 15.31 -2.03 -14.43
N ALA A 281 16.52 -1.53 -14.74
CA ALA A 281 17.50 -2.23 -15.57
C ALA A 281 16.92 -2.75 -16.90
N THR A 282 15.91 -2.06 -17.43
CA THR A 282 15.16 -2.49 -18.62
C THR A 282 15.39 -1.51 -19.77
N VAL A 283 15.65 -2.05 -20.95
CA VAL A 283 15.64 -1.29 -22.20
C VAL A 283 14.25 -1.41 -22.79
N PRO A 284 13.44 -0.33 -22.83
CA PRO A 284 12.09 -0.42 -23.34
C PRO A 284 12.12 -0.74 -24.84
N THR A 285 11.32 -1.71 -25.26
CA THR A 285 11.15 -2.11 -26.66
C THR A 285 10.05 -1.32 -27.35
N THR A 286 9.17 -0.68 -26.59
CA THR A 286 8.10 0.20 -27.08
C THR A 286 8.28 1.62 -26.55
N PRO A 287 7.81 2.65 -27.29
CA PRO A 287 7.86 4.04 -26.83
C PRO A 287 6.74 4.39 -25.83
N TYR A 288 5.87 3.44 -25.47
CA TYR A 288 4.63 3.71 -24.74
C TYR A 288 4.69 3.27 -23.28
N GLY A 289 5.14 2.04 -23.04
CA GLY A 289 5.21 1.48 -21.71
C GLY A 289 5.34 -0.04 -21.73
N PHE A 290 5.46 -0.61 -20.55
CA PHE A 290 5.47 -2.05 -20.31
C PHE A 290 5.07 -2.35 -18.86
N TYR A 291 4.59 -3.57 -18.63
CA TYR A 291 4.44 -4.16 -17.31
C TYR A 291 5.68 -4.99 -16.93
N LEU A 292 6.12 -4.83 -15.69
CA LEU A 292 7.23 -5.58 -15.09
C LEU A 292 6.70 -6.45 -13.95
N SER A 293 6.41 -7.72 -14.26
CA SER A 293 5.84 -8.68 -13.32
C SER A 293 6.71 -8.97 -12.10
N SER A 294 8.04 -8.85 -12.22
CA SER A 294 8.95 -9.05 -11.08
C SER A 294 8.84 -7.98 -9.99
N ARG A 295 8.12 -6.88 -10.26
CA ARG A 295 7.90 -5.78 -9.32
C ARG A 295 6.43 -5.36 -9.19
N ASN A 296 5.50 -6.00 -9.90
CA ASN A 296 4.13 -5.52 -10.06
C ASN A 296 4.10 -4.04 -10.43
N ALA A 297 4.81 -3.70 -11.52
CA ALA A 297 5.07 -2.31 -11.89
C ALA A 297 4.69 -2.01 -13.35
N MET A 298 3.83 -1.02 -13.53
CA MET A 298 3.47 -0.41 -14.80
C MET A 298 4.39 0.78 -15.07
N VAL A 299 5.25 0.67 -16.08
CA VAL A 299 6.23 1.71 -16.45
C VAL A 299 5.77 2.41 -17.73
N MET A 300 5.30 3.66 -17.63
CA MET A 300 4.52 4.33 -18.68
C MET A 300 5.13 5.66 -19.13
N ASN A 301 5.29 5.85 -20.45
CA ASN A 301 5.40 7.16 -21.06
C ASN A 301 4.00 7.75 -21.26
N ILE A 302 3.60 8.71 -20.44
CA ILE A 302 2.22 9.24 -20.43
C ILE A 302 1.96 10.29 -21.53
N LYS A 303 3.01 10.76 -22.21
CA LYS A 303 2.91 11.86 -23.20
C LYS A 303 1.96 11.57 -24.36
N PRO A 304 1.95 10.37 -24.97
CA PRO A 304 1.04 10.06 -26.08
C PRO A 304 -0.44 9.95 -25.64
N GLY A 305 -0.70 9.86 -24.33
CA GLY A 305 -1.99 9.58 -23.75
C GLY A 305 -1.90 8.48 -22.70
N TYR A 306 -3.04 8.13 -22.13
CA TYR A 306 -3.14 7.14 -21.05
C TYR A 306 -3.71 5.78 -21.50
N GLY A 307 -3.86 5.57 -22.81
CA GLY A 307 -4.42 4.33 -23.35
C GLY A 307 -3.60 3.08 -23.01
N THR A 308 -2.26 3.18 -23.04
CA THR A 308 -1.40 2.07 -22.60
C THR A 308 -1.53 1.84 -21.10
N LEU A 309 -1.64 2.90 -20.29
CA LEU A 309 -1.85 2.74 -18.85
C LEU A 309 -3.19 2.03 -18.56
N THR A 310 -4.28 2.42 -19.23
CA THR A 310 -5.58 1.77 -19.03
C THR A 310 -5.63 0.33 -19.51
N HIS A 311 -4.86 -0.02 -20.54
CA HIS A 311 -4.63 -1.40 -20.95
C HIS A 311 -4.02 -2.20 -19.79
N GLU A 312 -2.90 -1.70 -19.26
CA GLU A 312 -2.10 -2.41 -18.27
C GLU A 312 -2.80 -2.51 -16.91
N LEU A 313 -3.64 -1.52 -16.58
CA LEU A 313 -4.50 -1.56 -15.39
C LEU A 313 -5.49 -2.73 -15.38
N VAL A 314 -5.79 -3.36 -16.52
CA VAL A 314 -6.72 -4.51 -16.58
C VAL A 314 -6.07 -5.80 -16.07
N HIS A 315 -4.78 -6.02 -16.36
CA HIS A 315 -4.14 -7.31 -16.13
C HIS A 315 -4.10 -7.73 -14.66
N PRO A 316 -3.78 -6.85 -13.69
CA PRO A 316 -3.84 -7.21 -12.27
C PRO A 316 -5.21 -7.70 -11.83
N PHE A 317 -6.29 -7.10 -12.33
CA PHE A 317 -7.64 -7.54 -12.01
C PHE A 317 -7.97 -8.90 -12.62
N MET A 318 -7.57 -9.11 -13.87
CA MET A 318 -7.74 -10.41 -14.52
C MET A 318 -7.00 -11.50 -13.74
N HIS A 319 -5.74 -11.26 -13.34
CA HIS A 319 -4.96 -12.19 -12.56
C HIS A 319 -5.57 -12.46 -11.17
N GLU A 320 -6.04 -11.43 -10.46
CA GLU A 320 -6.68 -11.59 -9.14
C GLU A 320 -7.97 -12.42 -9.21
N ASN A 321 -8.78 -12.22 -10.24
CA ASN A 321 -10.10 -12.86 -10.32
C ASN A 321 -10.05 -14.17 -11.10
N TRP A 322 -9.07 -14.36 -11.97
CA TRP A 322 -8.86 -15.56 -12.78
C TRP A 322 -7.38 -15.70 -13.22
N PRO A 323 -6.51 -16.24 -12.35
CA PRO A 323 -5.07 -16.39 -12.64
C PRO A 323 -4.77 -17.12 -13.95
N ASP A 324 -5.49 -18.21 -14.22
CA ASP A 324 -5.34 -19.02 -15.45
C ASP A 324 -6.28 -18.56 -16.58
N GLY A 325 -6.64 -17.28 -16.60
CA GLY A 325 -7.48 -16.71 -17.64
C GLY A 325 -6.82 -16.79 -19.02
N PRO A 326 -7.58 -17.02 -20.11
CA PRO A 326 -6.99 -17.18 -21.43
C PRO A 326 -6.43 -15.84 -21.95
N ALA A 327 -5.24 -15.90 -22.56
CA ALA A 327 -4.52 -14.72 -23.06
C ALA A 327 -5.39 -13.86 -23.99
N TRP A 328 -6.16 -14.46 -24.90
CA TRP A 328 -7.02 -13.71 -25.81
C TRP A 328 -8.02 -12.81 -25.09
N LEU A 329 -8.57 -13.23 -23.94
CA LEU A 329 -9.55 -12.44 -23.20
C LEU A 329 -8.85 -11.37 -22.36
N ASN A 330 -7.75 -11.74 -21.70
CA ASN A 330 -6.93 -10.80 -20.92
C ASN A 330 -6.47 -9.62 -21.79
N GLU A 331 -5.85 -9.93 -22.93
CA GLU A 331 -5.36 -8.96 -23.91
C GLU A 331 -6.49 -8.30 -24.68
N GLY A 332 -7.61 -9.00 -24.88
CA GLY A 332 -8.81 -8.46 -25.52
C GLY A 332 -9.45 -7.33 -24.72
N LEU A 333 -9.58 -7.50 -23.40
CA LEU A 333 -10.07 -6.48 -22.47
C LEU A 333 -9.06 -5.34 -22.31
N GLY A 334 -7.79 -5.64 -22.04
CA GLY A 334 -6.72 -4.63 -21.97
C GLY A 334 -6.70 -3.78 -23.23
N SER A 335 -6.69 -4.45 -24.40
CA SER A 335 -6.76 -3.77 -25.68
C SER A 335 -8.03 -2.94 -25.79
N LEU A 336 -9.23 -3.47 -25.54
CA LEU A 336 -10.50 -2.73 -25.66
C LEU A 336 -10.41 -1.33 -25.01
N PHE A 337 -9.82 -1.24 -23.81
CA PHE A 337 -9.69 -0.02 -23.04
C PHE A 337 -8.46 0.83 -23.35
N GLU A 338 -7.73 0.57 -24.45
CA GLU A 338 -6.68 1.46 -25.00
C GLU A 338 -7.23 2.80 -25.50
N GLN A 339 -8.53 2.87 -25.79
CA GLN A 339 -9.25 4.10 -26.10
C GLN A 339 -10.50 4.16 -25.20
N PRO A 340 -10.30 4.36 -23.89
CA PRO A 340 -11.35 4.20 -22.90
C PRO A 340 -12.32 5.39 -22.94
N ALA A 341 -13.55 5.14 -22.49
CA ALA A 341 -14.57 6.14 -22.21
C ALA A 341 -15.57 5.57 -21.21
N GLU A 342 -16.49 6.43 -20.78
CA GLU A 342 -17.64 6.04 -19.99
C GLU A 342 -18.92 6.28 -20.79
N ARG A 343 -19.81 5.29 -20.84
CA ARG A 343 -21.14 5.40 -21.46
C ARG A 343 -22.16 4.88 -20.46
N ASP A 344 -23.09 5.75 -20.04
CA ASP A 344 -24.14 5.43 -19.07
C ASP A 344 -23.62 4.84 -17.76
N GLY A 345 -22.45 5.33 -17.30
CA GLY A 345 -21.79 4.84 -16.09
C GLY A 345 -21.01 3.54 -16.25
N HIS A 346 -20.86 3.01 -17.46
CA HIS A 346 -20.11 1.78 -17.76
C HIS A 346 -18.81 2.07 -18.50
N PHE A 347 -17.78 1.29 -18.19
CA PHE A 347 -16.51 1.34 -18.90
C PHE A 347 -16.67 0.80 -20.31
N VAL A 348 -16.32 1.61 -21.29
CA VAL A 348 -16.39 1.22 -22.70
C VAL A 348 -15.10 1.55 -23.42
N GLY A 349 -14.71 0.68 -24.34
CA GLY A 349 -13.70 0.98 -25.33
C GLY A 349 -14.33 1.66 -26.54
N ASN A 350 -13.62 2.62 -27.15
CA ASN A 350 -13.95 3.18 -28.45
C ASN A 350 -13.16 2.50 -29.57
N VAL A 351 -13.52 2.77 -30.83
CA VAL A 351 -12.72 2.35 -31.98
C VAL A 351 -11.34 3.00 -31.93
N ASN A 352 -10.27 2.22 -32.14
CA ASN A 352 -8.89 2.71 -32.08
C ASN A 352 -8.05 2.34 -33.32
N TRP A 353 -6.74 2.55 -33.23
CA TRP A 353 -5.77 2.30 -34.30
C TRP A 353 -5.61 0.85 -34.74
N ARG A 354 -6.13 -0.14 -33.99
CA ARG A 354 -6.10 -1.56 -34.40
C ARG A 354 -7.13 -1.90 -35.48
N LEU A 355 -8.15 -1.04 -35.70
CA LEU A 355 -9.23 -1.33 -36.67
C LEU A 355 -8.74 -1.62 -38.09
N PRO A 356 -7.83 -0.82 -38.67
CA PRO A 356 -7.41 -1.03 -40.06
C PRO A 356 -6.74 -2.39 -40.26
N ALA A 357 -5.96 -2.87 -39.29
CA ALA A 357 -5.27 -4.15 -39.37
C ALA A 357 -6.26 -5.33 -39.42
N VAL A 358 -7.23 -5.39 -38.50
CA VAL A 358 -8.24 -6.46 -38.53
C VAL A 358 -9.13 -6.38 -39.77
N GLN A 359 -9.48 -5.17 -40.23
CA GLN A 359 -10.26 -5.01 -41.46
C GLN A 359 -9.49 -5.46 -42.70
N ALA A 360 -8.17 -5.22 -42.76
CA ALA A 360 -7.32 -5.73 -43.83
C ALA A 360 -7.30 -7.27 -43.80
N ALA A 361 -7.05 -7.87 -42.63
CA ALA A 361 -7.03 -9.32 -42.47
C ALA A 361 -8.36 -10.00 -42.85
N ILE A 362 -9.51 -9.38 -42.52
CA ILE A 362 -10.83 -9.87 -42.94
C ILE A 362 -10.96 -9.82 -44.48
N ARG A 363 -10.59 -8.70 -45.12
CA ARG A 363 -10.68 -8.55 -46.58
C ARG A 363 -9.76 -9.51 -47.32
N GLU A 364 -8.58 -9.77 -46.77
CA GLU A 364 -7.58 -10.70 -47.29
C GLU A 364 -7.91 -12.17 -46.98
N LYS A 365 -8.95 -12.42 -46.18
CA LYS A 365 -9.34 -13.77 -45.69
C LYS A 365 -8.22 -14.47 -44.92
N SER A 366 -7.39 -13.68 -44.22
CA SER A 366 -6.29 -14.14 -43.36
C SER A 366 -6.64 -14.10 -41.87
N VAL A 367 -7.80 -13.56 -41.49
CA VAL A 367 -8.27 -13.61 -40.10
C VAL A 367 -8.61 -15.06 -39.69
N PRO A 368 -8.16 -15.54 -38.52
CA PRO A 368 -8.54 -16.87 -38.05
C PRO A 368 -10.02 -16.92 -37.68
N LYS A 369 -10.55 -18.14 -37.54
CA LYS A 369 -11.90 -18.35 -37.00
C LYS A 369 -11.95 -17.94 -35.52
N ILE A 370 -13.10 -17.48 -35.03
CA ILE A 370 -13.30 -17.16 -33.61
C ILE A 370 -12.94 -18.37 -32.74
N SER A 371 -13.34 -19.60 -33.14
CA SER A 371 -12.95 -20.81 -32.41
C SER A 371 -11.44 -21.03 -32.35
N ALA A 372 -10.68 -20.64 -33.37
CA ALA A 372 -9.23 -20.77 -33.36
C ALA A 372 -8.62 -19.75 -32.38
N LEU A 373 -9.08 -18.49 -32.39
CA LEU A 373 -8.62 -17.47 -31.45
C LEU A 373 -8.89 -17.85 -30.00
N ILE A 374 -10.12 -18.27 -29.67
CA ILE A 374 -10.48 -18.49 -28.25
C ILE A 374 -9.82 -19.73 -27.64
N ASN A 375 -9.26 -20.62 -28.48
CA ASN A 375 -8.56 -21.84 -28.09
C ASN A 375 -7.04 -21.73 -28.23
N THR A 376 -6.49 -20.54 -28.51
CA THR A 376 -5.02 -20.36 -28.51
C THR A 376 -4.46 -20.58 -27.11
N THR A 377 -3.31 -21.23 -27.01
CA THR A 377 -2.46 -21.12 -25.83
C THR A 377 -1.89 -19.71 -25.69
N ALA A 378 -1.29 -19.37 -24.55
CA ALA A 378 -0.59 -18.10 -24.38
C ALA A 378 0.49 -17.92 -25.45
N ASP A 379 1.38 -18.90 -25.62
CA ASP A 379 2.44 -18.87 -26.63
C ASP A 379 1.89 -18.65 -28.04
N GLN A 380 0.86 -19.41 -28.44
CA GLN A 380 0.21 -19.24 -29.75
C GLN A 380 -0.42 -17.86 -29.94
N PHE A 381 -0.92 -17.25 -28.86
CA PHE A 381 -1.49 -15.92 -28.90
C PHE A 381 -0.39 -14.86 -29.10
N TYR A 382 0.69 -14.95 -28.31
CA TYR A 382 1.76 -13.96 -28.26
C TYR A 382 2.77 -14.07 -29.40
N ASP A 383 2.96 -15.26 -30.00
CA ASP A 383 3.85 -15.49 -31.15
C ASP A 383 3.29 -14.94 -32.49
N ASP A 384 2.13 -14.27 -32.46
CA ASP A 384 1.57 -13.62 -33.65
C ASP A 384 2.24 -12.26 -33.95
N ASP A 385 3.30 -12.31 -34.75
CA ASP A 385 4.01 -11.13 -35.26
C ASP A 385 3.12 -10.18 -36.10
N SER A 386 1.96 -10.63 -36.59
CA SER A 386 1.07 -9.80 -37.40
C SER A 386 0.21 -8.83 -36.57
N GLY A 387 0.06 -9.10 -35.26
CA GLY A 387 -0.82 -8.35 -34.36
C GLY A 387 -2.31 -8.56 -34.63
N VAL A 388 -2.68 -9.51 -35.49
CA VAL A 388 -4.07 -9.84 -35.84
C VAL A 388 -4.79 -10.47 -34.66
N HIS A 389 -4.13 -11.31 -33.85
CA HIS A 389 -4.71 -11.91 -32.64
C HIS A 389 -5.19 -10.83 -31.66
N TYR A 390 -4.33 -9.86 -31.35
CA TYR A 390 -4.68 -8.70 -30.53
C TYR A 390 -5.85 -7.90 -31.12
N ALA A 391 -5.78 -7.58 -32.42
CA ALA A 391 -6.83 -6.80 -33.07
C ALA A 391 -8.17 -7.57 -33.08
N MET A 392 -8.15 -8.87 -33.37
CA MET A 392 -9.32 -9.73 -33.36
C MET A 392 -9.92 -9.87 -31.95
N ALA A 393 -9.10 -10.14 -30.94
CA ALA A 393 -9.52 -10.21 -29.54
C ALA A 393 -10.20 -8.91 -29.06
N ARG A 394 -9.57 -7.76 -29.36
CA ARG A 394 -10.14 -6.43 -29.10
C ARG A 394 -11.52 -6.30 -29.74
N TYR A 395 -11.64 -6.56 -31.04
CA TYR A 395 -12.88 -6.32 -31.77
C TYR A 395 -13.95 -7.39 -31.52
N LEU A 396 -13.59 -8.56 -31.00
CA LEU A 396 -14.53 -9.51 -30.43
C LEU A 396 -15.12 -8.96 -29.12
N CYS A 397 -14.28 -8.43 -28.21
CA CYS A 397 -14.75 -7.77 -27.00
C CYS A 397 -15.59 -6.52 -27.31
N TYR A 398 -15.17 -5.70 -28.28
CA TYR A 398 -15.92 -4.53 -28.74
C TYR A 398 -17.29 -4.92 -29.34
N TRP A 399 -17.37 -6.01 -30.09
CA TRP A 399 -18.65 -6.49 -30.62
C TRP A 399 -19.59 -6.96 -29.50
N LEU A 400 -19.08 -7.68 -28.50
CA LEU A 400 -19.85 -8.04 -27.31
C LEU A 400 -20.30 -6.80 -26.52
N GLN A 401 -19.48 -5.75 -26.45
CA GLN A 401 -19.81 -4.48 -25.81
C GLN A 401 -20.98 -3.80 -26.53
N GLU A 402 -20.92 -3.67 -27.85
CA GLU A 402 -22.00 -3.01 -28.61
C GLU A 402 -23.30 -3.82 -28.65
N ARG A 403 -23.25 -5.11 -28.28
CA ARG A 403 -24.43 -5.96 -28.04
C ARG A 403 -24.97 -5.86 -26.60
N GLY A 404 -24.28 -5.17 -25.70
CA GLY A 404 -24.63 -5.11 -24.28
C GLY A 404 -24.33 -6.40 -23.50
N GLU A 405 -23.50 -7.29 -24.05
CA GLU A 405 -23.27 -8.64 -23.52
C GLU A 405 -21.89 -8.81 -22.87
N LEU A 406 -20.96 -7.86 -23.06
CA LEU A 406 -19.56 -8.00 -22.61
C LEU A 406 -19.45 -8.23 -21.10
N VAL A 407 -20.14 -7.42 -20.29
CA VAL A 407 -20.11 -7.53 -18.82
C VAL A 407 -20.56 -8.92 -18.36
N ARG A 408 -21.73 -9.35 -18.84
CA ARG A 408 -22.27 -10.67 -18.54
C ARG A 408 -21.33 -11.79 -18.98
N PHE A 409 -20.76 -11.67 -20.17
CA PHE A 409 -19.79 -12.63 -20.69
C PHE A 409 -18.56 -12.76 -19.79
N VAL A 410 -17.92 -11.64 -19.44
CA VAL A 410 -16.69 -11.63 -18.63
C VAL A 410 -16.94 -12.19 -17.23
N GLN A 411 -18.05 -11.81 -16.60
CA GLN A 411 -18.43 -12.36 -15.28
C GLN A 411 -18.71 -13.87 -15.36
N LEU A 412 -19.43 -14.32 -16.39
CA LEU A 412 -19.73 -15.74 -16.59
C LEU A 412 -18.47 -16.56 -16.89
N ALA A 413 -17.55 -16.02 -17.68
CA ALA A 413 -16.28 -16.66 -18.00
C ALA A 413 -15.44 -16.90 -16.74
N GLN A 414 -15.34 -15.88 -15.86
CA GLN A 414 -14.64 -15.99 -14.58
C GLN A 414 -15.30 -16.98 -13.62
N GLN A 415 -16.63 -17.01 -13.56
CA GLN A 415 -17.39 -17.94 -12.71
C GLN A 415 -17.23 -19.40 -13.18
N LYS A 416 -17.27 -19.62 -14.50
CA LYS A 416 -17.12 -20.96 -15.10
C LYS A 416 -15.66 -21.42 -15.20
N LYS A 417 -14.72 -20.48 -15.12
CA LYS A 417 -13.31 -20.68 -15.51
C LYS A 417 -13.19 -21.24 -16.93
N ASP A 418 -14.07 -20.78 -17.82
CA ASP A 418 -14.17 -21.24 -19.21
C ASP A 418 -14.77 -20.13 -20.08
N ALA A 419 -13.90 -19.46 -20.84
CA ALA A 419 -14.30 -18.37 -21.71
C ALA A 419 -15.04 -18.87 -22.97
N ALA A 420 -14.73 -20.08 -23.46
CA ALA A 420 -15.39 -20.63 -24.63
C ALA A 420 -16.85 -20.97 -24.31
N ALA A 421 -17.08 -21.69 -23.21
CA ALA A 421 -18.44 -22.03 -22.76
C ALA A 421 -19.25 -20.79 -22.38
N ALA A 422 -18.62 -19.77 -21.77
CA ALA A 422 -19.29 -18.51 -21.47
C ALA A 422 -19.68 -17.75 -22.75
N LEU A 423 -18.80 -17.72 -23.75
CA LEU A 423 -19.08 -17.09 -25.04
C LEU A 423 -20.23 -17.79 -25.76
N GLU A 424 -20.24 -19.13 -25.79
CA GLU A 424 -21.34 -19.90 -26.37
C GLU A 424 -22.67 -19.62 -25.68
N ALA A 425 -22.66 -19.54 -24.34
CA ALA A 425 -23.87 -19.27 -23.56
C ALA A 425 -24.44 -17.87 -23.81
N VAL A 426 -23.58 -16.87 -23.98
CA VAL A 426 -23.99 -15.48 -24.23
C VAL A 426 -24.44 -15.28 -25.68
N LEU A 427 -23.76 -15.91 -26.64
CA LEU A 427 -24.13 -15.81 -28.04
C LEU A 427 -25.32 -16.71 -28.41
N GLY A 428 -25.60 -17.75 -27.62
CA GLY A 428 -26.66 -18.73 -27.90
C GLY A 428 -26.29 -19.75 -28.98
N GLY A 429 -24.99 -20.03 -29.17
CA GLY A 429 -24.52 -20.97 -30.17
C GLY A 429 -22.99 -21.03 -30.26
N LYS A 430 -22.48 -21.91 -31.14
CA LYS A 430 -21.04 -22.07 -31.35
C LYS A 430 -20.41 -20.77 -31.90
N PRO A 431 -19.19 -20.39 -31.48
CA PRO A 431 -18.63 -19.08 -31.83
C PRO A 431 -18.48 -18.86 -33.34
N ASP A 432 -18.10 -19.91 -34.08
CA ASP A 432 -17.94 -19.83 -35.54
C ASP A 432 -19.25 -19.58 -36.30
N ALA A 433 -20.42 -19.83 -35.69
CA ALA A 433 -21.70 -19.49 -36.30
C ALA A 433 -21.86 -17.96 -36.47
N PHE A 434 -21.14 -17.18 -35.66
CA PHE A 434 -21.20 -15.71 -35.64
C PHE A 434 -20.05 -15.06 -36.42
N GLN A 435 -19.14 -15.85 -37.02
CA GLN A 435 -17.96 -15.34 -37.73
C GLN A 435 -18.33 -14.26 -38.77
N LYS A 436 -19.30 -14.55 -39.66
CA LYS A 436 -19.70 -13.62 -40.72
C LYS A 436 -20.40 -12.37 -40.19
N GLU A 437 -21.17 -12.51 -39.11
CA GLU A 437 -21.85 -11.38 -38.47
C GLU A 437 -20.82 -10.44 -37.83
N TRP A 438 -19.86 -11.01 -37.09
CA TRP A 438 -18.74 -10.29 -36.51
C TRP A 438 -17.88 -9.60 -37.58
N GLU A 439 -17.50 -10.30 -38.65
CA GLU A 439 -16.74 -9.71 -39.77
C GLU A 439 -17.49 -8.55 -40.42
N THR A 440 -18.80 -8.71 -40.66
CA THR A 440 -19.65 -7.67 -41.24
C THR A 440 -19.70 -6.45 -40.32
N PHE A 441 -19.86 -6.67 -39.02
CA PHE A 441 -19.83 -5.62 -38.02
C PHE A 441 -18.48 -4.87 -38.04
N VAL A 442 -17.36 -5.57 -37.97
CA VAL A 442 -16.01 -4.98 -37.96
C VAL A 442 -15.73 -4.20 -39.25
N LEU A 443 -16.13 -4.72 -40.41
CA LEU A 443 -16.00 -4.03 -41.69
C LEU A 443 -16.87 -2.76 -41.78
N GLY A 444 -17.99 -2.72 -41.07
CA GLY A 444 -18.88 -1.56 -40.98
C GLY A 444 -18.37 -0.44 -40.07
N LEU A 445 -17.45 -0.73 -39.15
CA LEU A 445 -16.88 0.26 -38.25
C LEU A 445 -16.05 1.30 -39.00
N LYS A 446 -16.13 2.55 -38.52
CA LYS A 446 -15.32 3.66 -39.02
C LYS A 446 -14.56 4.29 -37.86
N ARG A 447 -13.24 4.39 -38.00
CA ARG A 447 -12.44 5.22 -37.10
C ARG A 447 -12.73 6.68 -37.41
N ARG A 448 -13.41 7.38 -36.51
CA ARG A 448 -13.48 8.84 -36.56
C ARG A 448 -12.07 9.37 -36.33
N ARG A 449 -11.55 10.20 -37.23
CA ARG A 449 -10.32 10.96 -36.95
C ARG A 449 -10.69 11.95 -35.85
N SER A 450 -10.06 11.77 -34.69
CA SER A 450 -10.08 12.74 -33.58
C SER A 450 -9.34 14.00 -33.97
#